data_AF-W6L923-F1
#
_entry.id   AF-W6L923-F1
#
_cell.length_a   1.000
_cell.length_b   1.000
_cell.length_c   1.000
_cell.angle_alpha   90.00
_cell.angle_beta   90.00
_cell.angle_gamma   90.00
#
_symmetry.space_group_name_H-M   'P 1'
#
loop_
_entity.id
_entity.type
_entity.pdbx_description
1 polymer ?
#
loop_
_entity_poly.entity_id
_entity_poly.type
_entity_poly.pdbx_seq_one_letter_code
_entity_poly.pdbx_strand_id
1 'polypeptide(L)'
;MDIHPFALVRPQSRVLEGVVRNFLLSPLERMSYQYVDVFYTFALYNHVAHEKALGLLQRKLRQSPEPGPHKLDFDFGLLPLSSVPRLLRSLQYFPLALDAARRRTEGAIVDYIRANLTGGDIGPAELNALFGTIMQCMESESVQALLAHFPLRQALAEQTPEELLDVIWIVCGRARLANLREQLLQEVLGEDEAWDVCSGFLRRAAEKEPMTASLRDRAIILCVLLAVRRGRWTGEGDLRAFQQGPVAAPMIIPSLNVWGTYIWALHQPCIPPALREANFHAATVQGLWRLYTTMECEEVINFFMNGIPLLEASHPEFPWWQTIRHYHHEALFIHKEVWASERAPLELVASHLPLSLDDLVNLIVSSAWMRSDDEKGEREGKAVYLSGLLRKLRNVLKKRLQGRPPTSPPERMSENPLLRRFENPDDAVVRRVPLIIAGYIMIALEMILNKGVPSTDEVEAAEELFEFLREHVLKPKILDVHGCARVVAQLLIYAPNLTRRMDLEPTCVRLLKENYRDGGFTLEQVEGMLTLNKTETQGGTADQCSIGPELREELQEELKRLPLRRKSI
;
A
#
# COMPACT_ATOMS: atom_id res chain seq x y z
N MET A 1 10.50 3.81 -3.43
CA MET A 1 11.82 4.40 -3.09
C MET A 1 12.51 3.49 -2.09
N ASP A 2 13.83 3.37 -2.14
CA ASP A 2 14.57 2.49 -1.22
C ASP A 2 14.46 3.02 0.23
N ILE A 3 14.26 2.10 1.17
CA ILE A 3 14.14 2.36 2.61
C ILE A 3 15.48 2.19 3.34
N HIS A 4 16.44 1.52 2.71
CA HIS A 4 17.71 1.22 3.33
C HIS A 4 18.62 2.46 3.34
N PRO A 5 19.43 2.64 4.39
CA PRO A 5 20.46 3.68 4.44
C PRO A 5 21.34 3.64 3.19
N PHE A 6 21.71 4.81 2.66
CA PHE A 6 22.54 4.91 1.45
C PHE A 6 23.79 4.03 1.48
N ALA A 7 24.42 3.90 2.65
CA ALA A 7 25.60 3.06 2.87
C ALA A 7 25.37 1.55 2.60
N LEU A 8 24.13 1.06 2.73
CA LEU A 8 23.77 -0.36 2.57
C LEU A 8 23.23 -0.70 1.18
N VAL A 9 22.60 0.26 0.50
CA VAL A 9 21.93 0.07 -0.80
C VAL A 9 22.88 -0.53 -1.83
N ARG A 10 24.13 -0.04 -1.91
CA ARG A 10 25.10 -0.48 -2.92
C ARG A 10 25.60 -1.92 -2.74
N PRO A 11 26.14 -2.33 -1.57
CA PRO A 11 26.52 -3.72 -1.35
C PRO A 11 25.34 -4.67 -1.58
N GLN A 12 24.15 -4.32 -1.10
CA GLN A 12 22.96 -5.15 -1.25
C GLN A 12 22.54 -5.27 -2.71
N SER A 13 22.48 -4.17 -3.47
CA SER A 13 22.13 -4.17 -4.90
C SER A 13 23.08 -5.06 -5.71
N ARG A 14 24.40 -5.00 -5.43
CA ARG A 14 25.40 -5.82 -6.14
C ARG A 14 25.27 -7.30 -5.81
N VAL A 15 25.04 -7.64 -4.55
CA VAL A 15 24.80 -9.02 -4.12
C VAL A 15 23.53 -9.53 -4.77
N LEU A 16 22.45 -8.74 -4.71
CA LEU A 16 21.16 -9.09 -5.28
C LEU A 16 21.25 -9.28 -6.80
N GLU A 17 21.95 -8.40 -7.52
CA GLU A 17 22.21 -8.56 -8.95
C GLU A 17 23.01 -9.83 -9.25
N GLY A 18 24.04 -10.13 -8.45
CA GLY A 18 24.80 -11.36 -8.56
C GLY A 18 23.93 -12.61 -8.38
N VAL A 19 23.11 -12.64 -7.32
CA VAL A 19 22.20 -13.75 -7.03
C VAL A 19 21.17 -13.91 -8.16
N VAL A 20 20.50 -12.82 -8.56
CA VAL A 20 19.48 -12.84 -9.61
C VAL A 20 20.04 -13.31 -10.93
N ARG A 21 21.20 -12.76 -11.31
CA ARG A 21 21.88 -13.16 -12.54
C ARG A 21 22.28 -14.63 -12.51
N ASN A 22 22.82 -15.12 -11.39
CA ASN A 22 23.27 -16.50 -11.27
C ASN A 22 22.09 -17.48 -11.41
N PHE A 23 20.98 -17.27 -10.69
CA PHE A 23 19.86 -18.20 -10.78
C PHE A 23 19.15 -18.13 -12.14
N LEU A 24 19.07 -16.95 -12.76
CA LEU A 24 18.47 -16.82 -14.09
C LEU A 24 19.31 -17.45 -15.19
N LEU A 25 20.64 -17.49 -15.03
CA LEU A 25 21.56 -18.15 -15.97
C LEU A 25 21.67 -19.66 -15.74
N SER A 26 21.34 -20.14 -14.54
CA SER A 26 21.40 -21.56 -14.19
C SER A 26 20.22 -22.31 -14.83
N PRO A 27 20.42 -23.23 -15.80
CA PRO A 27 19.31 -23.87 -16.52
C PRO A 27 18.50 -24.83 -15.64
N LEU A 28 19.10 -25.38 -14.59
CA LEU A 28 18.48 -26.39 -13.71
C LEU A 28 17.81 -25.78 -12.47
N GLU A 29 18.09 -24.52 -12.17
CA GLU A 29 17.62 -23.87 -10.96
C GLU A 29 16.16 -23.45 -11.12
N ARG A 30 15.30 -23.96 -10.25
CA ARG A 30 13.86 -23.71 -10.28
C ARG A 30 13.55 -22.32 -9.76
N MET A 31 12.52 -21.69 -10.32
CA MET A 31 11.98 -20.43 -9.81
C MET A 31 11.02 -20.70 -8.66
N SER A 32 11.55 -21.22 -7.55
CA SER A 32 10.79 -21.40 -6.31
C SER A 32 10.34 -20.05 -5.74
N TYR A 33 9.41 -20.07 -4.78
CA TYR A 33 8.98 -18.87 -4.05
C TYR A 33 10.14 -18.02 -3.52
N GLN A 34 11.21 -18.65 -3.03
CA GLN A 34 12.38 -17.94 -2.51
C GLN A 34 13.08 -17.12 -3.61
N TYR A 35 13.28 -17.70 -4.80
CA TYR A 35 13.88 -16.99 -5.92
C TYR A 35 12.94 -15.96 -6.53
N VAL A 36 11.63 -16.23 -6.55
CA VAL A 36 10.64 -15.22 -6.92
C VAL A 36 10.65 -14.06 -5.94
N ASP A 37 10.87 -14.30 -4.64
CA ASP A 37 11.04 -13.25 -3.64
C ASP A 37 12.31 -12.44 -3.85
N VAL A 38 13.42 -13.11 -4.15
CA VAL A 38 14.66 -12.41 -4.53
C VAL A 38 14.43 -11.57 -5.79
N PHE A 39 13.69 -12.08 -6.76
CA PHE A 39 13.34 -11.37 -8.00
C PHE A 39 12.37 -10.20 -7.75
N TYR A 40 11.41 -10.36 -6.84
CA TYR A 40 10.53 -9.31 -6.36
C TYR A 40 11.33 -8.19 -5.69
N THR A 41 12.22 -8.54 -4.76
CA THR A 41 13.12 -7.57 -4.14
C THR A 41 13.97 -6.88 -5.21
N PHE A 42 14.49 -7.62 -6.18
CA PHE A 42 15.26 -7.04 -7.28
C PHE A 42 14.43 -6.06 -8.14
N ALA A 43 13.15 -6.35 -8.37
CA ALA A 43 12.24 -5.44 -9.07
C ALA A 43 12.08 -4.10 -8.31
N LEU A 44 12.05 -4.15 -6.97
CA LEU A 44 11.91 -2.96 -6.13
C LEU A 44 13.16 -2.08 -6.07
N TYR A 45 14.34 -2.65 -6.33
CA TYR A 45 15.60 -1.92 -6.30
C TYR A 45 15.80 -1.23 -7.62
N ASN A 46 15.86 0.10 -7.65
CA ASN A 46 15.93 0.84 -8.92
C ASN A 46 17.33 0.82 -9.57
N HIS A 47 18.30 0.13 -8.97
CA HIS A 47 19.74 0.33 -9.22
C HIS A 47 20.44 -0.92 -9.75
N VAL A 48 19.62 -1.84 -10.24
CA VAL A 48 20.05 -3.10 -10.83
C VAL A 48 19.69 -3.10 -12.32
N ALA A 49 20.32 -3.98 -13.10
CA ALA A 49 20.07 -4.08 -14.53
C ALA A 49 18.73 -4.79 -14.83
N HIS A 50 17.59 -4.13 -14.57
CA HIS A 50 16.24 -4.70 -14.74
C HIS A 50 15.99 -5.30 -16.12
N GLU A 51 16.27 -4.56 -17.18
CA GLU A 51 16.05 -5.01 -18.55
C GLU A 51 16.83 -6.28 -18.86
N LYS A 52 18.07 -6.37 -18.36
CA LYS A 52 18.91 -7.56 -18.51
C LYS A 52 18.31 -8.74 -17.76
N ALA A 53 17.81 -8.53 -16.54
CA ALA A 53 17.16 -9.57 -15.76
C ALA A 53 15.86 -10.08 -16.42
N LEU A 54 15.00 -9.18 -16.92
CA LEU A 54 13.81 -9.54 -17.69
C LEU A 54 14.17 -10.35 -18.95
N GLY A 55 15.20 -9.91 -19.69
CA GLY A 55 15.69 -10.64 -20.86
C GLY A 55 16.37 -11.98 -20.54
N LEU A 56 16.94 -12.14 -19.35
CA LEU A 56 17.44 -13.43 -18.86
C LEU A 56 16.30 -14.37 -18.46
N LEU A 57 15.28 -13.84 -17.78
CA LEU A 57 14.06 -14.59 -17.44
C LEU A 57 13.35 -15.10 -18.70
N GLN A 58 13.13 -14.25 -19.70
CA GLN A 58 12.55 -14.66 -20.98
C GLN A 58 13.37 -15.78 -21.64
N ARG A 59 14.71 -15.67 -21.62
CA ARG A 59 15.59 -16.71 -22.16
C ARG A 59 15.48 -18.02 -21.38
N LYS A 60 15.50 -17.97 -20.06
CA LYS A 60 15.36 -19.15 -19.19
C LYS A 60 14.05 -19.90 -19.44
N LEU A 61 12.92 -19.17 -19.55
CA LEU A 61 11.62 -19.78 -19.83
C LEU A 61 11.54 -20.41 -21.23
N ARG A 62 12.14 -19.77 -22.24
CA ARG A 62 12.18 -20.31 -23.62
C ARG A 62 13.16 -21.47 -23.80
N GLN A 63 14.22 -21.51 -23.01
CA GLN A 63 15.24 -22.56 -23.03
C GLN A 63 14.88 -23.74 -22.13
N SER A 64 13.71 -23.72 -21.49
CA SER A 64 13.22 -24.87 -20.74
C SER A 64 13.23 -26.10 -21.64
N PRO A 65 13.86 -27.21 -21.22
CA PRO A 65 13.89 -28.43 -22.02
C PRO A 65 12.46 -28.86 -22.37
N GLU A 66 12.33 -29.53 -23.54
CA GLU A 66 11.06 -30.04 -24.07
C GLU A 66 10.17 -30.64 -22.99
N PRO A 67 8.82 -30.48 -23.09
CA PRO A 67 7.87 -30.89 -22.07
C PRO A 67 8.14 -32.34 -21.66
N GLY A 68 8.82 -32.50 -20.53
CA GLY A 68 9.03 -33.79 -19.92
C GLY A 68 7.68 -34.34 -19.44
N PRO A 69 7.62 -35.63 -19.06
CA PRO A 69 6.40 -36.24 -18.52
C PRO A 69 5.92 -35.60 -17.21
N HIS A 70 6.71 -34.70 -16.61
CA HIS A 70 6.33 -33.88 -15.48
C HIS A 70 5.61 -32.62 -15.99
N LYS A 71 4.28 -32.77 -16.04
CA LYS A 71 3.23 -31.76 -16.19
C LYS A 71 3.51 -30.50 -15.37
N LEU A 72 2.87 -29.38 -15.71
CA LEU A 72 2.75 -28.24 -14.80
C LEU A 72 2.25 -28.73 -13.44
N ASP A 73 3.16 -28.74 -12.49
CA ASP A 73 2.92 -29.19 -11.13
C ASP A 73 2.80 -27.95 -10.25
N PHE A 74 1.93 -28.03 -9.26
CA PHE A 74 1.76 -26.96 -8.28
C PHE A 74 3.11 -26.57 -7.63
N ASP A 75 3.96 -27.55 -7.33
CA ASP A 75 5.22 -27.36 -6.59
C ASP A 75 6.50 -27.74 -7.38
N PHE A 76 6.37 -28.48 -8.47
CA PHE A 76 7.51 -28.97 -9.25
C PHE A 76 7.62 -28.30 -10.64
N GLY A 77 8.77 -28.48 -11.30
CA GLY A 77 9.09 -27.87 -12.60
C GLY A 77 10.02 -26.65 -12.52
N LEU A 78 10.35 -26.07 -13.69
CA LEU A 78 11.24 -24.90 -13.78
C LEU A 78 10.58 -23.66 -13.17
N LEU A 79 9.28 -23.49 -13.41
CA LEU A 79 8.42 -22.46 -12.81
C LEU A 79 7.16 -23.14 -12.24
N PRO A 80 7.15 -23.46 -10.94
CA PRO A 80 5.98 -24.05 -10.26
C PRO A 80 4.77 -23.11 -10.35
N LEU A 81 3.58 -23.68 -10.55
CA LEU A 81 2.35 -22.88 -10.72
C LEU A 81 2.05 -22.00 -9.50
N SER A 82 2.32 -22.50 -8.30
CA SER A 82 2.16 -21.77 -7.04
C SER A 82 2.95 -20.44 -7.03
N SER A 83 4.11 -20.42 -7.69
CA SER A 83 5.02 -19.26 -7.71
C SER A 83 4.68 -18.25 -8.81
N VAL A 84 3.87 -18.63 -9.81
CA VAL A 84 3.53 -17.79 -10.98
C VAL A 84 2.80 -16.50 -10.59
N PRO A 85 1.72 -16.50 -9.78
CA PRO A 85 1.03 -15.26 -9.43
C PRO A 85 1.98 -14.25 -8.81
N ARG A 86 2.88 -14.72 -7.95
CA ARG A 86 3.87 -13.87 -7.27
C ARG A 86 4.91 -13.34 -8.25
N LEU A 87 5.33 -14.13 -9.24
CA LEU A 87 6.24 -13.68 -10.30
C LEU A 87 5.59 -12.61 -11.19
N LEU A 88 4.35 -12.83 -11.64
CA LEU A 88 3.60 -11.83 -12.42
C LEU A 88 3.39 -10.55 -11.62
N ARG A 89 3.04 -10.68 -10.34
CA ARG A 89 2.99 -9.54 -9.42
C ARG A 89 4.34 -8.84 -9.35
N SER A 90 5.46 -9.57 -9.29
CA SER A 90 6.80 -8.98 -9.29
C SER A 90 7.08 -8.16 -10.55
N LEU A 91 6.61 -8.61 -11.73
CA LEU A 91 6.73 -7.84 -12.97
C LEU A 91 6.06 -6.47 -12.88
N GLN A 92 4.98 -6.33 -12.10
CA GLN A 92 4.29 -5.06 -11.91
C GLN A 92 5.12 -4.02 -11.15
N TYR A 93 6.11 -4.46 -10.37
CA TYR A 93 7.01 -3.58 -9.61
C TYR A 93 8.23 -3.13 -10.40
N PHE A 94 8.47 -3.67 -11.60
CA PHE A 94 9.53 -3.18 -12.46
C PHE A 94 9.24 -1.76 -12.96
N PRO A 95 10.29 -0.94 -13.22
CA PRO A 95 10.13 0.43 -13.70
C PRO A 95 9.17 0.56 -14.89
N LEU A 96 8.33 1.60 -14.89
CA LEU A 96 7.36 1.86 -15.97
C LEU A 96 8.04 2.10 -17.32
N ALA A 97 9.25 2.68 -17.33
CA ALA A 97 10.08 2.82 -18.52
C ALA A 97 10.36 1.48 -19.25
N LEU A 98 10.17 0.34 -18.58
CA LEU A 98 10.36 -1.00 -19.13
C LEU A 98 9.03 -1.70 -19.50
N ASP A 99 7.93 -0.97 -19.67
CA ASP A 99 6.60 -1.56 -19.93
C ASP A 99 6.61 -2.58 -21.08
N ALA A 100 7.25 -2.24 -22.21
CA ALA A 100 7.38 -3.17 -23.34
C ALA A 100 8.16 -4.45 -22.97
N ALA A 101 9.21 -4.34 -22.16
CA ALA A 101 9.97 -5.51 -21.68
C ALA A 101 9.16 -6.32 -20.66
N ARG A 102 8.40 -5.67 -19.79
CA ARG A 102 7.48 -6.28 -18.81
C ARG A 102 6.41 -7.10 -19.53
N ARG A 103 5.73 -6.51 -20.52
CA ARG A 103 4.72 -7.19 -21.36
C ARG A 103 5.29 -8.42 -22.08
N ARG A 104 6.46 -8.28 -22.72
CA ARG A 104 7.14 -9.43 -23.36
C ARG A 104 7.49 -10.54 -22.36
N THR A 105 7.83 -10.18 -21.13
CA THR A 105 8.16 -11.15 -20.07
C THR A 105 6.90 -11.85 -19.56
N GLU A 106 5.81 -11.11 -19.37
CA GLU A 106 4.50 -11.68 -19.05
C GLU A 106 4.06 -12.67 -20.14
N GLY A 107 4.12 -12.28 -21.41
CA GLY A 107 3.80 -13.18 -22.53
C GLY A 107 4.64 -14.45 -22.49
N ALA A 108 5.94 -14.36 -22.21
CA ALA A 108 6.81 -15.55 -22.08
C ALA A 108 6.44 -16.45 -20.89
N ILE A 109 5.94 -15.88 -19.78
CA ILE A 109 5.42 -16.66 -18.64
C ILE A 109 4.12 -17.38 -19.04
N VAL A 110 3.21 -16.67 -19.72
CA VAL A 110 1.94 -17.23 -20.19
C VAL A 110 2.17 -18.34 -21.22
N ASP A 111 3.07 -18.13 -22.17
CA ASP A 111 3.44 -19.14 -23.16
C ASP A 111 4.06 -20.38 -22.49
N TYR A 112 4.93 -20.18 -21.50
CA TYR A 112 5.47 -21.28 -20.71
C TYR A 112 4.35 -22.06 -20.00
N ILE A 113 3.38 -21.37 -19.39
CA ILE A 113 2.26 -22.02 -18.71
C ILE A 113 1.44 -22.83 -19.71
N ARG A 114 1.04 -22.22 -20.82
CA ARG A 114 0.24 -22.88 -21.87
C ARG A 114 0.94 -24.10 -22.46
N ALA A 115 2.25 -24.02 -22.68
CA ALA A 115 3.03 -25.14 -23.21
C ALA A 115 3.13 -26.33 -22.24
N ASN A 116 2.94 -26.11 -20.94
CA ASN A 116 3.11 -27.14 -19.91
C ASN A 116 1.78 -27.56 -19.23
N LEU A 117 0.68 -26.85 -19.48
CA LEU A 117 -0.67 -27.22 -19.04
C LEU A 117 -1.12 -28.47 -19.80
N THR A 118 -1.22 -29.61 -19.11
CA THR A 118 -1.86 -30.80 -19.71
C THR A 118 -3.36 -30.75 -19.48
N GLY A 119 -4.17 -30.98 -20.51
CA GLY A 119 -5.64 -30.96 -20.45
C GLY A 119 -6.31 -32.11 -19.69
N GLY A 120 -5.73 -32.59 -18.59
CA GLY A 120 -6.33 -33.57 -17.69
C GLY A 120 -6.43 -33.02 -16.25
N ASP A 121 -7.43 -33.49 -15.50
CA ASP A 121 -7.83 -33.15 -14.13
C ASP A 121 -6.89 -32.18 -13.38
N ILE A 122 -7.23 -30.89 -13.47
CA ILE A 122 -6.57 -29.82 -12.71
C ILE A 122 -7.21 -29.79 -11.32
N GLY A 123 -6.43 -30.02 -10.26
CA GLY A 123 -6.93 -30.00 -8.89
C GLY A 123 -7.29 -28.60 -8.40
N PRO A 124 -8.11 -28.46 -7.33
CA PRO A 124 -8.54 -27.17 -6.79
C PRO A 124 -7.41 -26.18 -6.48
N ALA A 125 -6.24 -26.68 -6.03
CA ALA A 125 -5.08 -25.84 -5.74
C ALA A 125 -4.49 -25.21 -7.02
N GLU A 126 -4.37 -26.00 -8.09
CA GLU A 126 -3.92 -25.53 -9.39
C GLU A 126 -4.94 -24.58 -10.04
N LEU A 127 -6.25 -24.85 -9.87
CA LEU A 127 -7.32 -23.95 -10.32
C LEU A 127 -7.17 -22.56 -9.65
N ASN A 128 -7.01 -22.53 -8.33
CA ASN A 128 -6.84 -21.30 -7.57
C ASN A 128 -5.55 -20.55 -7.93
N ALA A 129 -4.45 -21.26 -8.18
CA ALA A 129 -3.20 -20.65 -8.63
C ALA A 129 -3.31 -20.09 -10.06
N LEU A 130 -4.02 -20.74 -10.97
CA LEU A 130 -4.32 -20.21 -12.31
C LEU A 130 -5.22 -18.98 -12.25
N PHE A 131 -6.25 -19.00 -11.39
CA PHE A 131 -7.08 -17.83 -11.18
C PHE A 131 -6.26 -16.66 -10.62
N GLY A 132 -5.44 -16.91 -9.60
CA GLY A 132 -4.50 -15.93 -9.07
C GLY A 132 -3.54 -15.39 -10.14
N THR A 133 -3.10 -16.25 -11.06
CA THR A 133 -2.24 -15.90 -12.20
C THR A 133 -2.95 -14.95 -13.17
N ILE A 134 -4.15 -15.31 -13.62
CA ILE A 134 -4.99 -14.48 -14.50
C ILE A 134 -5.17 -13.08 -13.90
N MET A 135 -5.41 -13.01 -12.60
CA MET A 135 -5.65 -11.75 -11.89
C MET A 135 -4.37 -10.91 -11.66
N GLN A 136 -3.18 -11.47 -11.91
CA GLN A 136 -1.92 -10.72 -11.90
C GLN A 136 -1.43 -10.35 -13.30
N CYS A 137 -2.06 -10.82 -14.38
CA CYS A 137 -1.74 -10.40 -15.73
C CYS A 137 -2.02 -8.90 -15.93
N MET A 138 -1.12 -8.23 -16.64
CA MET A 138 -1.21 -6.82 -17.02
C MET A 138 -1.94 -6.66 -18.37
N GLU A 139 -1.81 -7.65 -19.27
CA GLU A 139 -2.34 -7.57 -20.63
C GLU A 139 -3.61 -8.42 -20.81
N SER A 140 -4.58 -7.88 -21.56
CA SER A 140 -5.82 -8.59 -21.88
C SER A 140 -5.56 -9.85 -22.71
N GLU A 141 -4.59 -9.79 -23.64
CA GLU A 141 -4.19 -10.94 -24.48
C GLU A 141 -3.67 -12.10 -23.64
N SER A 142 -2.88 -11.81 -22.60
CA SER A 142 -2.39 -12.81 -21.63
C SER A 142 -3.55 -13.51 -20.93
N VAL A 143 -4.55 -12.75 -20.51
CA VAL A 143 -5.74 -13.29 -19.84
C VAL A 143 -6.53 -14.15 -20.80
N GLN A 144 -6.87 -13.64 -21.98
CA GLN A 144 -7.59 -14.41 -23.00
C GLN A 144 -6.85 -15.71 -23.36
N ALA A 145 -5.52 -15.67 -23.46
CA ALA A 145 -4.70 -16.83 -23.75
C ALA A 145 -4.73 -17.88 -22.62
N LEU A 146 -4.84 -17.47 -21.35
CA LEU A 146 -5.02 -18.40 -20.23
C LEU A 146 -6.46 -18.94 -20.16
N LEU A 147 -7.45 -18.08 -20.38
CA LEU A 147 -8.88 -18.45 -20.39
C LEU A 147 -9.23 -19.44 -21.50
N ALA A 148 -8.68 -19.25 -22.70
CA ALA A 148 -8.94 -20.12 -23.84
C ALA A 148 -8.48 -21.57 -23.63
N HIS A 149 -7.56 -21.80 -22.69
CA HIS A 149 -7.01 -23.12 -22.37
C HIS A 149 -7.60 -23.73 -21.09
N PHE A 150 -8.56 -23.05 -20.45
CA PHE A 150 -9.06 -23.42 -19.12
C PHE A 150 -10.59 -23.29 -18.99
N PRO A 151 -11.32 -24.38 -18.68
CA PRO A 151 -12.77 -24.33 -18.51
C PRO A 151 -13.13 -23.79 -17.11
N LEU A 152 -12.93 -22.49 -16.88
CA LEU A 152 -13.17 -21.81 -15.60
C LEU A 152 -14.52 -22.14 -14.99
N ARG A 153 -15.57 -22.18 -15.80
CA ARG A 153 -16.92 -22.47 -15.33
C ARG A 153 -17.08 -23.88 -14.75
N GLN A 154 -16.41 -24.87 -15.34
CA GLN A 154 -16.45 -26.25 -14.86
C GLN A 154 -15.64 -26.40 -13.56
N ALA A 155 -14.51 -25.71 -13.48
CA ALA A 155 -13.64 -25.63 -12.31
C ALA A 155 -14.29 -24.98 -11.09
N LEU A 156 -15.18 -24.00 -11.28
CA LEU A 156 -15.91 -23.35 -10.20
C LEU A 156 -16.92 -24.24 -9.50
N ALA A 157 -17.52 -25.19 -10.22
CA ALA A 157 -18.48 -26.13 -9.65
C ALA A 157 -17.82 -27.07 -8.62
N GLU A 158 -16.49 -27.19 -8.66
CA GLU A 158 -15.68 -28.02 -7.77
C GLU A 158 -15.05 -27.25 -6.61
N GLN A 159 -15.20 -25.92 -6.57
CA GLN A 159 -14.63 -25.08 -5.51
C GLN A 159 -15.45 -25.16 -4.23
N THR A 160 -14.75 -25.01 -3.10
CA THR A 160 -15.42 -24.77 -1.83
C THR A 160 -16.12 -23.41 -1.85
N PRO A 161 -17.19 -23.25 -1.06
CA PRO A 161 -17.74 -21.98 -0.65
C PRO A 161 -16.76 -20.80 -0.45
N GLU A 162 -15.70 -21.03 0.31
CA GLU A 162 -14.69 -20.04 0.66
C GLU A 162 -13.90 -19.59 -0.59
N GLU A 163 -13.45 -20.57 -1.38
CA GLU A 163 -12.70 -20.33 -2.62
C GLU A 163 -13.54 -19.59 -3.65
N LEU A 164 -14.84 -19.91 -3.73
CA LEU A 164 -15.77 -19.23 -4.62
C LEU A 164 -15.99 -17.76 -4.22
N LEU A 165 -16.10 -17.46 -2.93
CA LEU A 165 -16.17 -16.07 -2.44
C LEU A 165 -14.85 -15.33 -2.69
N ASP A 166 -13.70 -15.98 -2.57
CA ASP A 166 -12.40 -15.37 -2.86
C ASP A 166 -12.25 -15.06 -4.35
N VAL A 167 -12.74 -15.94 -5.23
CA VAL A 167 -12.83 -15.68 -6.67
C VAL A 167 -13.70 -14.45 -6.96
N ILE A 168 -14.93 -14.41 -6.44
CA ILE A 168 -15.85 -13.27 -6.63
C ILE A 168 -15.24 -12.00 -6.05
N TRP A 169 -14.61 -12.08 -4.87
CA TRP A 169 -13.93 -10.97 -4.20
C TRP A 169 -12.82 -10.38 -5.04
N ILE A 170 -11.97 -11.22 -5.62
CA ILE A 170 -10.86 -10.79 -6.46
C ILE A 170 -11.38 -10.07 -7.72
N VAL A 171 -12.51 -10.52 -8.27
CA VAL A 171 -13.17 -9.88 -9.42
C VAL A 171 -13.76 -8.52 -9.01
N CYS A 172 -14.50 -8.46 -7.91
CA CYS A 172 -15.20 -7.26 -7.45
C CYS A 172 -14.30 -6.21 -6.74
N GLY A 173 -13.15 -6.60 -6.15
CA GLY A 173 -12.50 -5.85 -5.08
C GLY A 173 -11.28 -4.96 -5.40
N ARG A 174 -10.76 -4.92 -6.65
CA ARG A 174 -9.58 -4.08 -7.00
C ARG A 174 -9.91 -2.95 -8.02
N ALA A 175 -9.47 -1.72 -7.82
CA ALA A 175 -9.85 -0.62 -8.75
C ALA A 175 -9.20 -0.64 -10.16
N ARG A 176 -8.11 -1.41 -10.41
CA ARG A 176 -7.22 -1.16 -11.57
C ARG A 176 -7.59 -1.75 -12.94
N LEU A 177 -8.55 -2.68 -13.04
CA LEU A 177 -8.84 -3.41 -14.29
C LEU A 177 -10.35 -3.62 -14.47
N ALA A 178 -11.12 -2.54 -14.60
CA ALA A 178 -12.58 -2.63 -14.70
C ALA A 178 -13.02 -3.55 -15.86
N ASN A 179 -12.65 -3.22 -17.10
CA ASN A 179 -13.16 -3.89 -18.31
C ASN A 179 -12.87 -5.40 -18.39
N LEU A 180 -11.66 -5.82 -18.04
CA LEU A 180 -11.27 -7.24 -18.07
C LEU A 180 -12.00 -8.07 -17.01
N ARG A 181 -12.40 -7.43 -15.90
CA ARG A 181 -13.09 -8.11 -14.81
C ARG A 181 -14.58 -8.20 -15.01
N GLU A 182 -15.18 -7.25 -15.70
CA GLU A 182 -16.57 -7.38 -16.13
C GLU A 182 -16.70 -8.55 -17.09
N GLN A 183 -15.73 -8.70 -18.01
CA GLN A 183 -15.62 -9.86 -18.89
C GLN A 183 -15.41 -11.16 -18.09
N LEU A 184 -14.45 -11.21 -17.17
CA LEU A 184 -14.25 -12.39 -16.32
C LEU A 184 -15.51 -12.74 -15.49
N LEU A 185 -16.15 -11.75 -14.86
CA LEU A 185 -17.38 -11.99 -14.08
C LEU A 185 -18.48 -12.54 -14.98
N GLN A 186 -18.68 -11.96 -16.16
CA GLN A 186 -19.69 -12.39 -17.13
C GLN A 186 -19.40 -13.75 -17.75
N GLU A 187 -18.14 -14.07 -18.05
CA GLU A 187 -17.72 -15.31 -18.69
C GLU A 187 -17.67 -16.50 -17.71
N VAL A 188 -17.45 -16.24 -16.42
CA VAL A 188 -17.09 -17.28 -15.44
C VAL A 188 -18.25 -17.69 -14.53
N LEU A 189 -18.96 -16.73 -13.92
CA LEU A 189 -20.15 -17.00 -13.08
C LEU A 189 -21.42 -16.30 -13.61
N GLY A 190 -21.30 -15.11 -14.21
CA GLY A 190 -22.42 -14.19 -14.40
C GLY A 190 -22.76 -13.45 -13.11
N GLU A 191 -23.19 -12.19 -13.21
CA GLU A 191 -23.47 -11.33 -12.05
C GLU A 191 -24.65 -11.84 -11.19
N ASP A 192 -25.64 -12.48 -11.83
CA ASP A 192 -26.80 -13.07 -11.14
C ASP A 192 -26.41 -14.33 -10.36
N GLU A 193 -25.57 -15.20 -10.91
CA GLU A 193 -25.09 -16.41 -10.24
C GLU A 193 -24.18 -16.03 -9.06
N ALA A 194 -23.27 -15.06 -9.25
CA ALA A 194 -22.43 -14.54 -8.17
C ALA A 194 -23.25 -13.94 -7.02
N TRP A 195 -24.36 -13.25 -7.34
CA TRP A 195 -25.30 -12.77 -6.34
C TRP A 195 -26.00 -13.91 -5.60
N ASP A 196 -26.48 -14.92 -6.33
CA ASP A 196 -27.19 -16.06 -5.74
C ASP A 196 -26.28 -16.86 -4.79
N VAL A 197 -25.00 -17.00 -5.15
CA VAL A 197 -23.97 -17.56 -4.28
C VAL A 197 -23.81 -16.73 -3.01
N CYS A 198 -23.54 -15.43 -3.12
CA CYS A 198 -23.30 -14.56 -1.96
C CYS A 198 -24.53 -14.45 -1.05
N SER A 199 -25.72 -14.27 -1.63
CA SER A 199 -26.99 -14.22 -0.88
C SER A 199 -27.34 -15.57 -0.26
N GLY A 200 -26.97 -16.68 -0.90
CA GLY A 200 -27.12 -18.04 -0.36
C GLY A 200 -26.28 -18.26 0.90
N PHE A 201 -25.09 -17.68 0.99
CA PHE A 201 -24.30 -17.68 2.23
C PHE A 201 -25.00 -16.94 3.36
N LEU A 202 -25.51 -15.75 3.07
CA LEU A 202 -26.16 -14.93 4.09
C LEU A 202 -27.46 -15.56 4.60
N ARG A 203 -28.23 -16.23 3.73
CA ARG A 203 -29.41 -17.00 4.11
C ARG A 203 -29.06 -18.16 5.05
N ARG A 204 -28.05 -18.96 4.72
CA ARG A 204 -27.57 -20.06 5.59
C ARG A 204 -27.05 -19.56 6.94
N ALA A 205 -26.36 -18.42 6.96
CA ALA A 205 -25.93 -17.78 8.20
C ALA A 205 -27.13 -17.36 9.08
N ALA A 206 -28.20 -16.84 8.48
CA ALA A 206 -29.43 -16.49 9.20
C ALA A 206 -30.18 -17.73 9.74
N GLU A 207 -30.05 -18.87 9.06
CA GLU A 207 -30.58 -20.17 9.48
C GLU A 207 -29.74 -20.85 10.59
N LYS A 208 -28.76 -20.14 11.16
CA LYS A 208 -27.85 -20.57 12.23
C LYS A 208 -26.90 -21.70 11.84
N GLU A 209 -26.61 -21.87 10.55
CA GLU A 209 -25.48 -22.72 10.16
C GLU A 209 -24.15 -22.11 10.66
N PRO A 210 -23.22 -22.94 11.15
CA PRO A 210 -21.94 -22.45 11.65
C PRO A 210 -21.13 -21.85 10.51
N MET A 211 -20.98 -20.52 10.51
CA MET A 211 -20.15 -19.77 9.57
C MET A 211 -19.14 -18.91 10.33
N THR A 212 -17.92 -18.80 9.80
CA THR A 212 -16.93 -17.88 10.37
C THR A 212 -17.39 -16.44 10.14
N ALA A 213 -17.14 -15.55 11.11
CA ALA A 213 -17.46 -14.13 10.97
C ALA A 213 -16.79 -13.51 9.71
N SER A 214 -15.57 -13.94 9.40
CA SER A 214 -14.84 -13.50 8.20
C SER A 214 -15.57 -13.83 6.90
N LEU A 215 -16.21 -15.00 6.77
CA LEU A 215 -16.91 -15.39 5.54
C LEU A 215 -18.20 -14.62 5.35
N ARG A 216 -18.97 -14.47 6.42
CA ARG A 216 -20.18 -13.66 6.43
C ARG A 216 -19.87 -12.22 6.02
N ASP A 217 -18.84 -11.61 6.59
CA ASP A 217 -18.49 -10.22 6.31
C ASP A 217 -18.01 -10.03 4.85
N ARG A 218 -17.28 -11.01 4.29
CA ARG A 218 -16.91 -11.00 2.86
C ARG A 218 -18.13 -11.09 1.95
N ALA A 219 -19.06 -12.02 2.24
CA ALA A 219 -20.29 -12.17 1.47
C ALA A 219 -21.15 -10.89 1.50
N ILE A 220 -21.21 -10.20 2.65
CA ILE A 220 -21.88 -8.89 2.79
C ILE A 220 -21.27 -7.86 1.84
N ILE A 221 -19.96 -7.66 1.88
CA ILE A 221 -19.27 -6.68 1.03
C ILE A 221 -19.49 -7.01 -0.45
N LEU A 222 -19.42 -8.30 -0.82
CA LEU A 222 -19.66 -8.74 -2.18
C LEU A 222 -21.08 -8.47 -2.66
N CYS A 223 -22.09 -8.71 -1.82
CA CYS A 223 -23.47 -8.33 -2.13
C CYS A 223 -23.57 -6.82 -2.37
N VAL A 224 -22.96 -5.97 -1.54
CA VAL A 224 -22.97 -4.52 -1.76
C VAL A 224 -22.33 -4.16 -3.11
N LEU A 225 -21.16 -4.71 -3.43
CA LEU A 225 -20.48 -4.47 -4.70
C LEU A 225 -21.30 -4.97 -5.91
N LEU A 226 -21.90 -6.16 -5.82
CA LEU A 226 -22.71 -6.75 -6.88
C LEU A 226 -24.03 -5.98 -7.08
N ALA A 227 -24.67 -5.48 -6.03
CA ALA A 227 -25.89 -4.67 -6.15
C ALA A 227 -25.65 -3.39 -6.96
N VAL A 228 -24.51 -2.74 -6.73
CA VAL A 228 -24.10 -1.56 -7.50
C VAL A 228 -23.92 -1.90 -8.97
N ARG A 229 -23.22 -3.00 -9.27
CA ARG A 229 -23.00 -3.45 -10.66
C ARG A 229 -24.30 -3.78 -11.38
N ARG A 230 -25.23 -4.43 -10.68
CA ARG A 230 -26.58 -4.75 -11.19
C ARG A 230 -27.49 -3.52 -11.31
N GLY A 231 -27.09 -2.37 -10.75
CA GLY A 231 -27.90 -1.15 -10.67
C GLY A 231 -29.15 -1.29 -9.78
N ARG A 232 -29.24 -2.34 -8.95
CA ARG A 232 -30.42 -2.62 -8.11
C ARG A 232 -30.07 -3.42 -6.86
N TRP A 233 -30.76 -3.12 -5.77
CA TRP A 233 -30.82 -3.94 -4.57
C TRP A 233 -32.12 -4.76 -4.58
N THR A 234 -32.04 -6.09 -4.48
CA THR A 234 -33.24 -6.95 -4.45
C THR A 234 -33.96 -6.80 -3.09
N GLY A 235 -35.30 -6.80 -3.11
CA GLY A 235 -36.18 -6.15 -2.10
C GLY A 235 -36.19 -6.69 -0.65
N GLU A 236 -37.28 -6.39 0.09
CA GLU A 236 -37.43 -6.55 1.56
C GLU A 236 -37.04 -7.90 2.18
N GLY A 237 -37.10 -8.99 1.40
CA GLY A 237 -36.69 -10.33 1.87
C GLY A 237 -35.19 -10.42 2.18
N ASP A 238 -34.35 -9.76 1.39
CA ASP A 238 -32.90 -9.76 1.57
C ASP A 238 -32.50 -8.87 2.75
N LEU A 239 -33.19 -7.73 2.94
CA LEU A 239 -32.99 -6.83 4.08
C LEU A 239 -33.10 -7.57 5.43
N ARG A 240 -34.02 -8.53 5.56
CA ARG A 240 -34.16 -9.32 6.79
C ARG A 240 -32.95 -10.20 7.07
N ALA A 241 -32.30 -10.75 6.04
CA ALA A 241 -31.08 -11.54 6.20
C ALA A 241 -29.91 -10.68 6.71
N PHE A 242 -29.85 -9.39 6.33
CA PHE A 242 -28.87 -8.43 6.84
C PHE A 242 -29.25 -7.83 8.21
N GLN A 243 -30.53 -7.86 8.60
CA GLN A 243 -31.04 -7.29 9.86
C GLN A 243 -30.99 -8.26 11.06
N GLN A 244 -30.87 -9.57 10.84
CA GLN A 244 -30.97 -10.58 11.91
C GLN A 244 -29.72 -10.70 12.82
N GLY A 245 -28.78 -9.78 12.72
CA GLY A 245 -27.77 -9.53 13.73
C GLY A 245 -27.03 -8.25 13.41
N PRO A 246 -26.66 -7.42 14.40
CA PRO A 246 -25.79 -6.30 14.13
C PRO A 246 -24.50 -6.86 13.48
N VAL A 247 -23.97 -6.14 12.49
CA VAL A 247 -22.55 -6.27 12.11
C VAL A 247 -21.71 -5.67 13.25
N ALA A 248 -21.89 -6.23 14.46
CA ALA A 248 -21.12 -5.91 15.65
C ALA A 248 -19.77 -6.64 15.62
N ALA A 249 -19.67 -7.68 14.78
CA ALA A 249 -18.38 -8.22 14.43
C ALA A 249 -17.66 -7.20 13.54
N PRO A 250 -16.41 -6.87 13.88
CA PRO A 250 -15.63 -5.92 13.13
C PRO A 250 -15.34 -6.45 11.73
N MET A 251 -15.86 -5.76 10.73
CA MET A 251 -15.66 -6.10 9.33
C MET A 251 -14.15 -6.14 9.02
N ILE A 252 -13.66 -7.30 8.56
CA ILE A 252 -12.25 -7.48 8.19
C ILE A 252 -12.04 -6.94 6.78
N ILE A 253 -11.64 -5.67 6.70
CA ILE A 253 -11.27 -5.03 5.43
C ILE A 253 -9.75 -5.12 5.29
N PRO A 254 -9.22 -5.63 4.16
CA PRO A 254 -7.79 -5.90 4.04
C PRO A 254 -6.93 -4.67 3.73
N SER A 255 -7.51 -3.56 3.28
CA SER A 255 -6.77 -2.32 2.99
C SER A 255 -7.68 -1.09 2.89
N LEU A 256 -7.11 0.11 3.03
CA LEU A 256 -7.83 1.38 2.84
C LEU A 256 -8.40 1.58 1.43
N ASN A 257 -7.76 1.04 0.39
CA ASN A 257 -8.31 1.11 -0.97
C ASN A 257 -9.62 0.32 -1.09
N VAL A 258 -9.64 -0.89 -0.52
CA VAL A 258 -10.86 -1.72 -0.49
C VAL A 258 -11.92 -1.06 0.37
N TRP A 259 -11.53 -0.49 1.52
CA TRP A 259 -12.43 0.28 2.36
C TRP A 259 -13.06 1.43 1.55
N GLY A 260 -12.27 2.20 0.80
CA GLY A 260 -12.74 3.29 -0.05
C GLY A 260 -13.73 2.82 -1.13
N THR A 261 -13.42 1.74 -1.85
CA THR A 261 -14.36 1.16 -2.83
C THR A 261 -15.67 0.71 -2.19
N TYR A 262 -15.59 0.11 -1.00
CA TYR A 262 -16.78 -0.28 -0.24
C TYR A 262 -17.61 0.94 0.21
N ILE A 263 -16.97 2.03 0.65
CA ILE A 263 -17.64 3.30 0.96
C ILE A 263 -18.41 3.81 -0.26
N TRP A 264 -17.75 3.92 -1.41
CA TRP A 264 -18.42 4.40 -2.62
C TRP A 264 -19.62 3.52 -2.99
N ALA A 265 -19.47 2.20 -2.90
CA ALA A 265 -20.53 1.26 -3.22
C ALA A 265 -21.73 1.39 -2.27
N LEU A 266 -21.48 1.54 -0.96
CA LEU A 266 -22.52 1.75 0.05
C LEU A 266 -23.33 3.04 -0.15
N HIS A 267 -22.75 4.03 -0.81
CA HIS A 267 -23.39 5.33 -1.05
C HIS A 267 -24.02 5.44 -2.45
N GLN A 268 -24.07 4.35 -3.21
CA GLN A 268 -24.76 4.34 -4.50
C GLN A 268 -26.28 4.47 -4.33
N PRO A 269 -26.99 5.14 -5.27
CA PRO A 269 -28.44 5.36 -5.18
C PRO A 269 -29.27 4.08 -5.08
N CYS A 270 -28.76 2.95 -5.58
CA CYS A 270 -29.44 1.67 -5.51
C CYS A 270 -29.44 1.05 -4.11
N ILE A 271 -28.56 1.50 -3.20
CA ILE A 271 -28.48 1.02 -1.82
C ILE A 271 -29.36 1.90 -0.92
N PRO A 272 -30.36 1.35 -0.21
CA PRO A 272 -31.22 2.14 0.67
C PRO A 272 -30.42 2.84 1.80
N PRO A 273 -30.60 4.15 2.05
CA PRO A 273 -29.90 4.86 3.13
C PRO A 273 -30.09 4.24 4.52
N ALA A 274 -31.30 3.73 4.80
CA ALA A 274 -31.61 3.05 6.06
C ALA A 274 -30.74 1.80 6.30
N LEU A 275 -30.38 1.07 5.23
CA LEU A 275 -29.50 -0.10 5.34
C LEU A 275 -28.06 0.33 5.68
N ARG A 276 -27.56 1.38 5.02
CA ARG A 276 -26.24 1.97 5.29
C ARG A 276 -26.13 2.44 6.74
N GLU A 277 -27.10 3.21 7.21
CA GLU A 277 -27.08 3.84 8.53
C GLU A 277 -27.30 2.83 9.67
N ALA A 278 -28.28 1.93 9.55
CA ALA A 278 -28.61 1.00 10.62
C ALA A 278 -27.60 -0.15 10.75
N ASN A 279 -27.01 -0.62 9.65
CA ASN A 279 -26.26 -1.88 9.64
C ASN A 279 -24.77 -1.75 9.30
N PHE A 280 -24.37 -0.74 8.51
CA PHE A 280 -23.01 -0.64 8.00
C PHE A 280 -22.20 0.52 8.57
N HIS A 281 -22.84 1.60 9.02
CA HIS A 281 -22.13 2.80 9.48
C HIS A 281 -21.15 2.49 10.61
N ALA A 282 -21.61 1.89 11.72
CA ALA A 282 -20.76 1.56 12.86
C ALA A 282 -19.61 0.60 12.49
N ALA A 283 -19.91 -0.44 11.69
CA ALA A 283 -18.91 -1.40 11.22
C ALA A 283 -17.84 -0.74 10.33
N THR A 284 -18.26 0.22 9.51
CA THR A 284 -17.39 0.98 8.60
C THR A 284 -16.45 1.90 9.38
N VAL A 285 -16.99 2.59 10.39
CA VAL A 285 -16.22 3.45 11.31
C VAL A 285 -15.20 2.61 12.08
N GLN A 286 -15.63 1.49 12.65
CA GLN A 286 -14.74 0.57 13.38
C GLN A 286 -13.69 -0.06 12.45
N GLY A 287 -14.06 -0.40 11.22
CA GLY A 287 -13.15 -0.90 10.19
C GLY A 287 -12.06 0.11 9.86
N LEU A 288 -12.41 1.39 9.69
CA LEU A 288 -11.44 2.46 9.46
C LEU A 288 -10.48 2.63 10.64
N TRP A 289 -11.00 2.64 11.87
CA TRP A 289 -10.17 2.71 13.07
C TRP A 289 -9.16 1.56 13.12
N ARG A 290 -9.62 0.33 12.85
CA ARG A 290 -8.74 -0.84 12.78
C ARG A 290 -7.63 -0.66 11.77
N LEU A 291 -7.98 -0.25 10.54
CA LEU A 291 -7.00 0.01 9.49
C LEU A 291 -5.94 1.00 9.95
N TYR A 292 -6.29 2.10 10.63
CA TYR A 292 -5.31 3.03 11.19
C TYR A 292 -4.41 2.41 12.27
N THR A 293 -4.90 1.45 13.06
CA THR A 293 -4.13 0.81 14.13
C THR A 293 -3.40 -0.48 13.72
N THR A 294 -3.65 -0.99 12.51
CA THR A 294 -3.04 -2.26 12.06
C THR A 294 -2.20 -2.11 10.80
N MET A 295 -2.42 -1.06 10.00
CA MET A 295 -1.65 -0.83 8.77
C MET A 295 -0.35 -0.09 9.05
N GLU A 296 0.64 -0.37 8.22
CA GLU A 296 1.89 0.39 8.23
C GLU A 296 1.64 1.84 7.78
N CYS A 297 2.39 2.80 8.33
CA CYS A 297 2.23 4.22 7.97
C CYS A 297 2.39 4.51 6.49
N GLU A 298 3.23 3.74 5.81
CA GLU A 298 3.41 3.85 4.37
C GLU A 298 2.11 3.59 3.61
N GLU A 299 1.34 2.57 4.01
CA GLU A 299 0.10 2.22 3.32
C GLU A 299 -0.97 3.27 3.51
N VAL A 300 -1.06 3.86 4.71
CA VAL A 300 -1.97 4.96 5.03
C VAL A 300 -1.64 6.18 4.20
N ILE A 301 -0.38 6.60 4.15
CA ILE A 301 0.07 7.76 3.37
C ILE A 301 -0.14 7.53 1.88
N ASN A 302 0.22 6.34 1.38
CA ASN A 302 0.02 5.98 -0.01
C ASN A 302 -1.47 5.99 -0.40
N PHE A 303 -2.37 5.62 0.51
CA PHE A 303 -3.80 5.76 0.29
C PHE A 303 -4.21 7.22 0.09
N PHE A 304 -3.79 8.15 0.95
CA PHE A 304 -4.13 9.57 0.77
C PHE A 304 -3.46 10.20 -0.47
N MET A 305 -2.21 9.84 -0.75
CA MET A 305 -1.42 10.42 -1.84
C MET A 305 -1.80 9.88 -3.22
N ASN A 306 -2.12 8.58 -3.31
CA ASN A 306 -2.34 7.90 -4.59
C ASN A 306 -3.68 7.17 -4.64
N GLY A 307 -4.13 6.59 -3.52
CA GLY A 307 -5.39 5.85 -3.44
C GLY A 307 -6.62 6.73 -3.69
N ILE A 308 -6.76 7.84 -2.95
CA ILE A 308 -7.88 8.77 -3.10
C ILE A 308 -7.92 9.38 -4.50
N PRO A 309 -6.82 9.92 -5.08
CA PRO A 309 -6.84 10.42 -6.45
C PRO A 309 -7.26 9.38 -7.49
N LEU A 310 -6.88 8.11 -7.29
CA LEU A 310 -7.33 7.01 -8.17
C LEU A 310 -8.83 6.73 -8.01
N LEU A 311 -9.35 6.81 -6.79
CA LEU A 311 -10.78 6.66 -6.50
C LEU A 311 -11.59 7.83 -7.08
N GLU A 312 -11.09 9.06 -6.95
CA GLU A 312 -11.68 10.26 -7.56
C GLU A 312 -11.68 10.18 -9.08
N ALA A 313 -10.58 9.76 -9.70
CA ALA A 313 -10.52 9.57 -11.15
C ALA A 313 -11.50 8.50 -11.64
N SER A 314 -11.78 7.49 -10.82
CA SER A 314 -12.73 6.42 -11.15
C SER A 314 -14.19 6.83 -10.95
N HIS A 315 -14.44 7.71 -9.98
CA HIS A 315 -15.78 8.15 -9.56
C HIS A 315 -15.78 9.65 -9.24
N PRO A 316 -15.66 10.52 -10.25
CA PRO A 316 -15.47 11.96 -10.07
C PRO A 316 -16.69 12.66 -9.46
N GLU A 317 -17.88 12.08 -9.59
CA GLU A 317 -19.13 12.59 -9.02
C GLU A 317 -19.29 12.33 -7.52
N PHE A 318 -18.50 11.41 -6.95
CA PHE A 318 -18.61 11.04 -5.55
C PHE A 318 -17.79 12.00 -4.67
N PRO A 319 -18.36 12.56 -3.58
CA PRO A 319 -17.68 13.53 -2.74
C PRO A 319 -16.67 12.83 -1.79
N TRP A 320 -15.61 12.26 -2.36
CA TRP A 320 -14.62 11.42 -1.67
C TRP A 320 -14.08 12.05 -0.39
N TRP A 321 -13.55 13.27 -0.47
CA TRP A 321 -12.98 13.95 0.69
C TRP A 321 -14.00 14.21 1.79
N GLN A 322 -15.21 14.64 1.45
CA GLN A 322 -16.26 14.88 2.44
C GLN A 322 -16.69 13.59 3.15
N THR A 323 -16.89 12.52 2.39
CA THR A 323 -17.33 11.23 2.96
C THR A 323 -16.22 10.59 3.80
N ILE A 324 -14.97 10.55 3.33
CA ILE A 324 -13.87 9.98 4.12
C ILE A 324 -13.64 10.80 5.39
N ARG A 325 -13.72 12.13 5.31
CA ARG A 325 -13.62 13.03 6.47
C ARG A 325 -14.70 12.74 7.50
N HIS A 326 -15.94 12.53 7.07
CA HIS A 326 -17.04 12.15 7.97
C HIS A 326 -16.71 10.87 8.74
N TYR A 327 -16.34 9.77 8.06
CA TYR A 327 -15.97 8.51 8.73
C TYR A 327 -14.70 8.64 9.59
N HIS A 328 -13.72 9.44 9.16
CA HIS A 328 -12.52 9.72 9.95
C HIS A 328 -12.88 10.43 11.26
N HIS A 329 -13.73 11.46 11.22
CA HIS A 329 -14.19 12.16 12.42
C HIS A 329 -15.01 11.27 13.35
N GLU A 330 -15.88 10.41 12.83
CA GLU A 330 -16.64 9.45 13.65
C GLU A 330 -15.71 8.42 14.30
N ALA A 331 -14.77 7.86 13.53
CA ALA A 331 -13.77 6.92 14.05
C ALA A 331 -12.94 7.56 15.16
N LEU A 332 -12.61 8.83 14.98
CA LEU A 332 -11.96 9.60 16.00
C LEU A 332 -12.89 9.82 17.22
N PHE A 333 -14.08 10.34 17.03
CA PHE A 333 -14.99 10.69 18.12
C PHE A 333 -15.33 9.50 19.03
N ILE A 334 -15.63 8.33 18.47
CA ILE A 334 -15.91 7.10 19.21
C ILE A 334 -14.75 6.70 20.12
N HIS A 335 -13.51 7.03 19.75
CA HIS A 335 -12.30 6.68 20.49
C HIS A 335 -11.68 7.85 21.27
N LYS A 336 -12.42 8.95 21.46
CA LYS A 336 -11.98 10.15 22.20
C LYS A 336 -11.38 9.86 23.57
N GLU A 337 -12.00 8.96 24.33
CA GLU A 337 -11.58 8.62 25.69
C GLU A 337 -10.17 8.00 25.73
N VAL A 338 -9.76 7.30 24.65
CA VAL A 338 -8.43 6.69 24.50
C VAL A 338 -7.31 7.75 24.46
N TRP A 339 -7.63 9.01 24.10
CA TRP A 339 -6.63 10.07 23.97
C TRP A 339 -6.77 11.18 25.01
N ALA A 340 -7.96 11.39 25.57
CA ALA A 340 -8.18 12.35 26.65
C ALA A 340 -7.50 11.92 27.97
N SER A 341 -7.17 10.65 28.13
CA SER A 341 -6.57 10.11 29.34
C SER A 341 -5.04 10.05 29.26
N GLU A 342 -4.37 11.00 29.92
CA GLU A 342 -2.95 10.86 30.30
C GLU A 342 -2.76 10.07 31.62
N ARG A 343 -3.85 9.75 32.36
CA ARG A 343 -3.80 9.28 33.77
C ARG A 343 -4.65 8.03 34.10
N ALA A 344 -5.26 7.35 33.14
CA ALA A 344 -6.04 6.15 33.48
C ALA A 344 -5.11 5.02 34.00
N PRO A 345 -5.42 4.42 35.16
CA PRO A 345 -4.79 3.18 35.58
C PRO A 345 -5.00 2.10 34.51
N LEU A 346 -3.94 1.35 34.21
CA LEU A 346 -3.86 0.29 33.20
C LEU A 346 -4.90 -0.85 33.35
N GLU A 347 -5.72 -0.84 34.40
CA GLU A 347 -6.61 -1.95 34.76
C GLU A 347 -8.10 -1.74 34.41
N LEU A 348 -8.51 -0.55 33.92
CA LEU A 348 -9.91 -0.31 33.50
C LEU A 348 -10.14 -0.23 31.98
N VAL A 349 -9.12 -0.58 31.18
CA VAL A 349 -9.15 -0.45 29.73
C VAL A 349 -8.90 -1.81 29.08
N ALA A 350 -9.79 -2.78 29.32
CA ALA A 350 -9.65 -4.14 28.79
C ALA A 350 -9.92 -4.26 27.27
N SER A 351 -10.22 -3.16 26.57
CA SER A 351 -10.55 -3.15 25.13
C SER A 351 -9.77 -2.13 24.28
N HIS A 352 -8.90 -1.29 24.85
CA HIS A 352 -8.09 -0.34 24.07
C HIS A 352 -6.60 -0.60 24.31
N LEU A 353 -5.94 -1.20 23.31
CA LEU A 353 -4.48 -1.33 23.32
C LEU A 353 -3.83 0.06 23.45
N PRO A 354 -2.70 0.19 24.16
CA PRO A 354 -1.90 1.41 24.11
C PRO A 354 -1.50 1.67 22.65
N LEU A 355 -1.83 2.86 22.13
CA LEU A 355 -1.50 3.23 20.75
C LEU A 355 0.01 3.12 20.53
N SER A 356 0.37 2.40 19.46
CA SER A 356 1.74 2.29 19.01
C SER A 356 2.25 3.63 18.44
N LEU A 357 3.55 3.74 18.18
CA LEU A 357 4.10 4.92 17.49
C LEU A 357 3.48 5.05 16.09
N ASP A 358 3.29 3.93 15.40
CA ASP A 358 2.75 3.89 14.04
C ASP A 358 1.28 4.30 14.04
N ASP A 359 0.50 3.86 15.04
CA ASP A 359 -0.90 4.25 15.19
C ASP A 359 -1.02 5.77 15.35
N LEU A 360 -0.18 6.37 16.20
CA LEU A 360 -0.19 7.83 16.42
C LEU A 360 0.17 8.59 15.15
N VAL A 361 1.15 8.09 14.40
CA VAL A 361 1.57 8.69 13.12
C VAL A 361 0.46 8.56 12.09
N ASN A 362 -0.18 7.40 11.98
CA ASN A 362 -1.32 7.18 11.08
C ASN A 362 -2.48 8.13 11.36
N LEU A 363 -2.80 8.34 12.64
CA LEU A 363 -3.84 9.27 13.06
C LEU A 363 -3.46 10.71 12.73
N ILE A 364 -2.23 11.14 13.02
CA ILE A 364 -1.77 12.51 12.74
C ILE A 364 -1.73 12.78 11.23
N VAL A 365 -1.18 11.85 10.44
CA VAL A 365 -1.16 11.91 8.98
C VAL A 365 -2.58 12.01 8.44
N SER A 366 -3.47 11.07 8.80
CA SER A 366 -4.84 11.06 8.27
C SER A 366 -5.60 12.34 8.65
N SER A 367 -5.42 12.85 9.87
CA SER A 367 -6.00 14.13 10.30
C SER A 367 -5.42 15.34 9.56
N ALA A 368 -4.12 15.35 9.26
CA ALA A 368 -3.49 16.44 8.50
C ALA A 368 -4.02 16.51 7.05
N TRP A 369 -4.20 15.35 6.38
CA TRP A 369 -4.75 15.30 5.03
C TRP A 369 -6.24 15.65 4.97
N MET A 370 -7.01 15.26 5.98
CA MET A 370 -8.44 15.55 6.04
C MET A 370 -8.76 17.02 6.34
N ARG A 371 -7.74 17.86 6.52
CA ARG A 371 -7.83 19.28 6.88
C ARG A 371 -8.00 20.25 5.71
N SER A 372 -7.86 19.81 4.47
CA SER A 372 -7.88 20.72 3.30
C SER A 372 -9.28 21.24 2.95
N ASP A 373 -9.36 22.57 2.88
CA ASP A 373 -10.35 23.50 2.32
C ASP A 373 -11.86 23.29 2.56
N ASP A 374 -12.49 24.37 3.06
CA ASP A 374 -13.91 24.63 3.35
C ASP A 374 -14.61 23.89 4.51
N GLU A 375 -15.40 24.52 5.40
CA GLU A 375 -15.82 25.92 5.54
C GLU A 375 -16.29 26.18 6.99
N LYS A 376 -16.06 27.43 7.43
CA LYS A 376 -16.78 28.21 8.46
C LYS A 376 -18.03 27.53 9.07
N GLY A 377 -17.93 26.89 10.24
CA GLY A 377 -19.17 26.55 10.97
C GLY A 377 -19.02 25.83 12.29
N GLU A 378 -18.17 24.81 12.40
CA GLU A 378 -18.16 23.94 13.58
C GLU A 378 -16.77 23.89 14.22
N ARG A 379 -16.43 24.96 14.96
CA ARG A 379 -15.07 25.18 15.47
C ARG A 379 -14.76 24.60 16.85
N GLU A 380 -15.75 24.29 17.69
CA GLU A 380 -15.46 24.07 19.12
C GLU A 380 -15.09 22.63 19.50
N GLY A 381 -15.43 21.64 18.67
CA GLY A 381 -15.12 20.23 18.96
C GLY A 381 -13.87 19.68 18.28
N LYS A 382 -13.47 20.23 17.11
CA LYS A 382 -12.52 19.59 16.18
C LYS A 382 -11.05 19.94 16.46
N ALA A 383 -10.76 21.14 16.96
CA ALA A 383 -9.38 21.61 17.21
C ALA A 383 -8.67 20.89 18.37
N VAL A 384 -9.41 20.34 19.32
CA VAL A 384 -8.86 19.75 20.56
C VAL A 384 -8.18 18.39 20.32
N TYR A 385 -8.52 17.68 19.24
CA TYR A 385 -8.01 16.32 19.01
C TYR A 385 -6.59 16.30 18.46
N LEU A 386 -6.32 17.13 17.44
CA LEU A 386 -5.04 17.08 16.73
C LEU A 386 -3.88 17.56 17.61
N SER A 387 -4.07 18.65 18.36
CA SER A 387 -3.06 19.14 19.31
C SER A 387 -2.75 18.11 20.40
N GLY A 388 -3.77 17.41 20.91
CA GLY A 388 -3.61 16.29 21.84
C GLY A 388 -2.81 15.13 21.25
N LEU A 389 -3.09 14.74 20.01
CA LEU A 389 -2.35 13.70 19.29
C LEU A 389 -0.88 14.08 19.08
N LEU A 390 -0.60 15.32 18.65
CA LEU A 390 0.76 15.85 18.45
C LEU A 390 1.58 15.81 19.76
N ARG A 391 1.01 16.29 20.87
CA ARG A 391 1.65 16.24 22.19
C ARG A 391 1.87 14.81 22.67
N LYS A 392 0.88 13.92 22.48
CA LYS A 392 0.99 12.50 22.82
C LYS A 392 2.11 11.83 22.03
N LEU A 393 2.21 12.09 20.73
CA LEU A 393 3.29 11.60 19.88
C LEU A 393 4.65 12.11 20.37
N ARG A 394 4.79 13.42 20.65
CA ARG A 394 6.01 13.99 21.23
C ARG A 394 6.41 13.27 22.53
N ASN A 395 5.45 13.05 23.43
CA ASN A 395 5.68 12.37 24.70
C ASN A 395 6.11 10.90 24.51
N VAL A 396 5.51 10.19 23.55
CA VAL A 396 5.90 8.81 23.19
C VAL A 396 7.31 8.78 22.60
N LEU A 397 7.63 9.70 21.69
CA LEU A 397 8.97 9.81 21.10
C LEU A 397 10.02 10.14 22.17
N LYS A 398 9.72 11.10 23.06
CA LYS A 398 10.59 11.45 24.19
C LYS A 398 10.86 10.25 25.09
N LYS A 399 9.81 9.50 25.46
CA LYS A 399 9.95 8.26 26.26
C LYS A 399 10.79 7.21 25.52
N ARG A 400 10.58 7.01 24.21
CA ARG A 400 11.38 6.07 23.41
C ARG A 400 12.85 6.48 23.34
N LEU A 401 13.15 7.76 23.11
CA LEU A 401 14.52 8.26 23.07
C LEU A 401 15.21 8.20 24.44
N GLN A 402 14.49 8.41 25.55
CA GLN A 402 15.04 8.34 26.91
C GLN A 402 15.13 6.90 27.45
N GLY A 403 14.40 5.95 26.88
CA GLY A 403 14.44 4.55 27.28
C GLY A 403 15.84 3.95 27.17
N ARG A 404 16.18 2.99 28.04
CA ARG A 404 17.39 2.18 27.82
C ARG A 404 17.23 1.40 26.50
N PRO A 405 18.30 1.26 25.71
CA PRO A 405 18.25 0.38 24.56
C PRO A 405 17.92 -1.02 25.07
N PRO A 406 17.07 -1.81 24.37
CA PRO A 406 16.79 -3.17 24.78
C PRO A 406 18.12 -3.92 24.93
N THR A 407 18.36 -4.47 26.12
CA THR A 407 19.62 -5.17 26.46
C THR A 407 19.81 -6.48 25.69
N SER A 408 18.76 -6.92 25.00
CA SER A 408 18.73 -8.11 24.16
C SER A 408 17.96 -7.78 22.88
N PRO A 409 18.53 -8.00 21.68
CA PRO A 409 17.75 -7.97 20.45
C PRO A 409 16.66 -9.05 20.54
N PRO A 410 15.45 -8.81 19.98
CA PRO A 410 14.40 -9.82 19.96
C PRO A 410 14.93 -11.09 19.29
N GLU A 411 14.73 -12.26 19.91
CA GLU A 411 15.29 -13.58 19.55
C GLU A 411 15.05 -14.03 18.10
N ARG A 412 14.26 -13.29 17.31
CA ARG A 412 13.98 -13.55 15.90
C ARG A 412 14.73 -12.68 14.89
N MET A 413 15.43 -11.63 15.32
CA MET A 413 16.34 -10.92 14.40
C MET A 413 17.64 -11.70 14.33
N SER A 414 17.77 -12.54 13.29
CA SER A 414 18.97 -13.29 12.96
C SER A 414 20.22 -12.44 13.20
N GLU A 415 21.19 -12.98 13.93
CA GLU A 415 22.47 -12.36 14.24
C GLU A 415 23.21 -11.92 12.97
N ASN A 416 22.85 -10.76 12.40
CA ASN A 416 23.61 -10.16 11.32
C ASN A 416 24.83 -9.48 11.98
N PRO A 417 26.06 -9.98 11.78
CA PRO A 417 27.26 -9.42 12.40
C PRO A 417 27.53 -7.96 11.99
N LEU A 418 26.90 -7.46 10.91
CA LEU A 418 26.90 -6.04 10.56
C LEU A 418 26.06 -5.21 11.54
N LEU A 419 24.93 -5.75 12.03
CA LEU A 419 24.06 -5.06 12.98
C LEU A 419 24.65 -4.96 14.40
N ARG A 420 25.54 -5.89 14.77
CA ARG A 420 26.27 -5.84 16.06
C ARG A 420 27.37 -4.77 16.10
N ARG A 421 27.86 -4.29 14.95
CA ARG A 421 28.91 -3.24 14.89
C ARG A 421 28.40 -1.82 15.15
N PHE A 422 27.09 -1.63 15.27
CA PHE A 422 26.45 -0.33 15.43
C PHE A 422 26.16 -0.03 16.90
N GLU A 423 27.22 0.19 17.69
CA GLU A 423 27.16 0.70 19.07
C GLU A 423 27.15 2.25 19.11
N ASN A 424 26.93 2.91 17.96
CA ASN A 424 26.85 4.36 17.89
C ASN A 424 25.55 4.86 18.57
N PRO A 425 25.60 5.87 19.46
CA PRO A 425 24.40 6.53 19.97
C PRO A 425 23.44 7.01 18.86
N ASP A 426 23.96 7.40 17.69
CA ASP A 426 23.13 7.80 16.54
C ASP A 426 22.33 6.62 15.96
N ASP A 427 22.91 5.41 15.92
CA ASP A 427 22.22 4.18 15.53
C ASP A 427 21.12 3.80 16.54
N ALA A 428 21.37 4.03 17.84
CA ALA A 428 20.37 3.78 18.87
C ALA A 428 19.16 4.69 18.70
N VAL A 429 19.35 5.94 18.26
CA VAL A 429 18.25 6.86 17.92
C VAL A 429 17.44 6.31 16.76
N VAL A 430 18.08 5.89 15.66
CA VAL A 430 17.38 5.35 14.48
C VAL A 430 16.63 4.05 14.78
N ARG A 431 17.19 3.18 15.63
CA ARG A 431 16.50 1.96 16.10
C ARG A 431 15.26 2.27 16.94
N ARG A 432 15.26 3.38 17.70
CA ARG A 432 14.13 3.79 18.57
C ARG A 432 13.08 4.59 17.83
N VAL A 433 13.51 5.40 16.86
CA VAL A 433 12.70 6.27 16.01
C VAL A 433 13.21 6.17 14.57
N PRO A 434 12.60 5.30 13.75
CA PRO A 434 12.95 5.19 12.33
C PRO A 434 12.83 6.53 11.59
N LEU A 435 13.85 6.91 10.81
CA LEU A 435 13.87 8.17 10.07
C LEU A 435 12.72 8.31 9.06
N ILE A 436 12.22 7.20 8.53
CA ILE A 436 11.04 7.19 7.65
C ILE A 436 9.80 7.69 8.40
N ILE A 437 9.62 7.28 9.66
CA ILE A 437 8.53 7.77 10.51
C ILE A 437 8.71 9.26 10.77
N ALA A 438 9.93 9.72 11.05
CA ALA A 438 10.21 11.14 11.20
C ALA A 438 9.89 11.93 9.92
N GLY A 439 10.23 11.39 8.75
CA GLY A 439 9.84 11.93 7.45
C GLY A 439 8.32 12.08 7.33
N TYR A 440 7.54 11.06 7.67
CA TYR A 440 6.07 11.13 7.66
C TYR A 440 5.50 12.16 8.62
N ILE A 441 6.04 12.28 9.83
CA ILE A 441 5.64 13.31 10.80
C ILE A 441 5.92 14.71 10.22
N MET A 442 7.08 14.90 9.59
CA MET A 442 7.42 16.18 8.95
C MET A 442 6.43 16.57 7.86
N ILE A 443 5.96 15.61 7.05
CA ILE A 443 4.93 15.89 6.04
C ILE A 443 3.63 16.34 6.71
N ALA A 444 3.18 15.64 7.74
CA ALA A 444 1.96 16.01 8.45
C ALA A 444 2.09 17.40 9.09
N LEU A 445 3.23 17.71 9.70
CA LEU A 445 3.51 19.04 10.27
C LEU A 445 3.54 20.13 9.20
N GLU A 446 4.13 19.86 8.03
CA GLU A 446 4.14 20.80 6.90
C GLU A 446 2.71 21.15 6.49
N MET A 447 1.84 20.14 6.40
CA MET A 447 0.43 20.34 6.06
C MET A 447 -0.31 21.13 7.16
N ILE A 448 -0.08 20.81 8.43
CA ILE A 448 -0.73 21.50 9.55
C ILE A 448 -0.30 22.98 9.63
N LEU A 449 0.99 23.25 9.45
CA LEU A 449 1.55 24.60 9.63
C LEU A 449 1.38 25.48 8.40
N ASN A 450 1.39 24.90 7.19
CA ASN A 450 1.39 25.68 5.94
C ASN A 450 0.15 25.47 5.05
N LYS A 451 -0.65 24.40 5.25
CA LYS A 451 -1.85 24.10 4.44
C LYS A 451 -3.12 24.19 5.30
N GLY A 452 -3.58 25.43 5.55
CA GLY A 452 -4.85 25.74 6.24
C GLY A 452 -4.71 26.81 7.33
N VAL A 453 -5.79 27.06 8.08
CA VAL A 453 -5.80 27.99 9.24
C VAL A 453 -5.79 27.17 10.54
N PRO A 454 -4.61 26.79 11.09
CA PRO A 454 -4.54 26.06 12.34
C PRO A 454 -5.07 26.91 13.51
N SER A 455 -5.63 26.26 14.52
CA SER A 455 -5.86 26.90 15.81
C SER A 455 -4.52 27.19 16.50
N THR A 456 -4.50 28.19 17.40
CA THR A 456 -3.29 28.53 18.16
C THR A 456 -2.70 27.33 18.92
N ASP A 457 -3.57 26.49 19.50
CA ASP A 457 -3.17 25.28 20.24
C ASP A 457 -2.53 24.21 19.33
N GLU A 458 -3.02 24.07 18.10
CA GLU A 458 -2.42 23.17 17.10
C GLU A 458 -1.07 23.67 16.62
N VAL A 459 -0.93 24.98 16.37
CA VAL A 459 0.37 25.58 16.00
C VAL A 459 1.39 25.33 17.10
N GLU A 460 1.03 25.61 18.35
CA GLU A 460 1.91 25.39 19.49
C GLU A 460 2.33 23.91 19.60
N ALA A 461 1.38 22.98 19.55
CA ALA A 461 1.67 21.55 19.62
C ALA A 461 2.51 21.04 18.43
N ALA A 462 2.27 21.56 17.23
CA ALA A 462 3.03 21.23 16.03
C ALA A 462 4.48 21.76 16.12
N GLU A 463 4.66 23.00 16.58
CA GLU A 463 5.97 23.59 16.81
C GLU A 463 6.75 22.86 17.91
N GLU A 464 6.10 22.48 19.01
CA GLU A 464 6.71 21.67 20.06
C GLU A 464 7.25 20.32 19.55
N LEU A 465 6.49 19.65 18.67
CA LEU A 465 6.90 18.39 18.06
C LEU A 465 8.00 18.60 17.00
N PHE A 466 7.88 19.65 16.20
CA PHE A 466 8.90 20.04 15.21
C PHE A 466 10.25 20.30 15.89
N GLU A 467 10.26 21.08 16.97
CA GLU A 467 11.46 21.38 17.74
C GLU A 467 12.09 20.12 18.34
N PHE A 468 11.27 19.21 18.87
CA PHE A 468 11.75 17.92 19.35
C PHE A 468 12.42 17.10 18.25
N LEU A 469 11.83 17.03 17.04
CA LEU A 469 12.44 16.32 15.91
C LEU A 469 13.76 16.96 15.48
N ARG A 470 13.83 18.29 15.46
CA ARG A 470 15.04 19.07 15.16
C ARG A 470 16.18 18.78 16.12
N GLU A 471 15.89 18.79 17.42
CA GLU A 471 16.90 18.64 18.46
C GLU A 471 17.40 17.21 18.65
N HIS A 472 16.61 16.20 18.24
CA HIS A 472 16.89 14.82 18.65
C HIS A 472 16.89 13.78 17.53
N VAL A 473 16.22 14.01 16.39
CA VAL A 473 16.00 12.96 15.38
C VAL A 473 16.58 13.35 14.02
N LEU A 474 16.21 14.51 13.50
CA LEU A 474 16.54 14.95 12.14
C LEU A 474 17.72 15.93 12.17
N LYS A 475 18.92 15.40 12.38
CA LYS A 475 20.18 16.15 12.33
C LYS A 475 20.96 15.84 11.06
N PRO A 476 21.75 16.79 10.52
CA PRO A 476 22.62 16.54 9.38
C PRO A 476 23.47 15.28 9.52
N LYS A 477 24.15 15.12 10.67
CA LYS A 477 25.00 13.95 10.95
C LYS A 477 24.22 12.63 10.95
N ILE A 478 22.98 12.63 11.44
CA ILE A 478 22.14 11.43 11.46
C ILE A 478 21.71 11.07 10.03
N LEU A 479 21.34 12.07 9.22
CA LEU A 479 21.02 11.87 7.81
C LEU A 479 22.23 11.41 6.99
N ASP A 480 23.44 11.89 7.30
CA ASP A 480 24.66 11.46 6.61
C ASP A 480 24.95 9.97 6.79
N VAL A 481 24.68 9.44 7.97
CA VAL A 481 24.98 8.03 8.29
C VAL A 481 23.80 7.11 7.98
N HIS A 482 22.58 7.56 8.27
CA HIS A 482 21.38 6.71 8.27
C HIS A 482 20.31 7.17 7.28
N GLY A 483 20.50 8.30 6.62
CA GLY A 483 19.59 8.81 5.61
C GLY A 483 19.41 7.81 4.48
N CYS A 484 18.22 7.83 3.90
CA CYS A 484 17.87 7.07 2.72
C CYS A 484 17.15 7.95 1.71
N ALA A 485 17.08 7.47 0.47
CA ALA A 485 16.47 8.21 -0.63
C ALA A 485 15.03 8.61 -0.33
N ARG A 486 14.28 7.70 0.30
CA ARG A 486 12.88 7.96 0.69
C ARG A 486 12.76 9.12 1.67
N VAL A 487 13.56 9.14 2.73
CA VAL A 487 13.51 10.22 3.74
C VAL A 487 13.89 11.55 3.12
N VAL A 488 14.98 11.59 2.35
CA VAL A 488 15.43 12.82 1.67
C VAL A 488 14.38 13.32 0.69
N ALA A 489 13.80 12.45 -0.14
CA ALA A 489 12.73 12.83 -1.06
C ALA A 489 11.49 13.33 -0.31
N GLN A 490 11.11 12.69 0.79
CA GLN A 490 9.98 13.13 1.61
C GLN A 490 10.18 14.53 2.17
N LEU A 491 11.36 14.80 2.73
CA LEU A 491 11.72 16.11 3.26
C LEU A 491 11.70 17.18 2.16
N LEU A 492 12.33 16.91 1.01
CA LEU A 492 12.45 17.87 -0.08
C LEU A 492 11.15 18.12 -0.86
N ILE A 493 10.31 17.09 -1.04
CA ILE A 493 9.07 17.21 -1.83
C ILE A 493 7.91 17.67 -0.96
N TYR A 494 7.74 17.01 0.18
CA TYR A 494 6.49 17.07 0.93
C TYR A 494 6.60 17.89 2.22
N ALA A 495 7.81 18.27 2.65
CA ALA A 495 8.06 19.16 3.78
C ALA A 495 9.12 20.25 3.51
N PRO A 496 9.06 20.97 2.38
CA PRO A 496 10.14 21.87 1.96
C PRO A 496 10.33 23.06 2.91
N ASN A 497 9.26 23.62 3.52
CA ASN A 497 9.42 24.74 4.45
C ASN A 497 10.09 24.30 5.74
N LEU A 498 9.60 23.21 6.33
CA LEU A 498 10.17 22.71 7.56
C LEU A 498 11.60 22.21 7.34
N THR A 499 11.91 21.60 6.20
CA THR A 499 13.28 21.21 5.83
C THR A 499 14.23 22.40 5.77
N ARG A 500 13.78 23.54 5.21
CA ARG A 500 14.54 24.80 5.22
C ARG A 500 14.69 25.38 6.62
N ARG A 501 13.61 25.42 7.40
CA ARG A 501 13.62 25.89 8.79
C ARG A 501 14.57 25.10 9.70
N MET A 502 14.85 23.84 9.36
CA MET A 502 15.81 22.99 10.08
C MET A 502 17.25 23.07 9.56
N ASP A 503 17.51 23.85 8.51
CA ASP A 503 18.81 23.88 7.81
C ASP A 503 19.23 22.48 7.29
N LEU A 504 18.25 21.66 6.91
CA LEU A 504 18.48 20.32 6.37
C LEU A 504 18.54 20.30 4.84
N GLU A 505 18.08 21.35 4.17
CA GLU A 505 18.07 21.44 2.71
C GLU A 505 19.47 21.21 2.12
N PRO A 506 20.57 21.88 2.56
CA PRO A 506 21.90 21.63 2.02
C PRO A 506 22.37 20.17 2.20
N THR A 507 22.01 19.56 3.33
CA THR A 507 22.36 18.15 3.62
C THR A 507 21.59 17.19 2.72
N CYS A 508 20.28 17.38 2.59
CA CYS A 508 19.41 16.58 1.72
C CYS A 508 19.88 16.64 0.27
N VAL A 509 20.31 17.82 -0.18
CA VAL A 509 20.82 18.04 -1.53
C VAL A 509 22.17 17.39 -1.73
N ARG A 510 23.09 17.54 -0.78
CA ARG A 510 24.37 16.84 -0.82
C ARG A 510 24.14 15.33 -0.92
N LEU A 511 23.28 14.78 -0.07
CA LEU A 511 22.94 13.36 -0.10
C LEU A 511 22.28 12.96 -1.43
N LEU A 512 21.42 13.79 -2.00
CA LEU A 512 20.89 13.57 -3.34
C LEU A 512 22.01 13.53 -4.38
N LYS A 513 22.94 14.49 -4.38
CA LYS A 513 24.06 14.58 -5.32
C LYS A 513 25.01 13.38 -5.22
N GLU A 514 25.43 13.08 -4.00
CA GLU A 514 26.33 11.96 -3.70
C GLU A 514 25.68 10.63 -4.08
N ASN A 515 24.37 10.50 -3.88
CA ASN A 515 23.70 9.22 -4.06
C ASN A 515 22.94 9.09 -5.40
N TYR A 516 22.75 10.13 -6.22
CA TYR A 516 22.03 9.98 -7.50
C TYR A 516 22.80 9.06 -8.46
N ARG A 517 24.13 9.26 -8.61
CA ARG A 517 24.98 8.45 -9.48
C ARG A 517 25.09 7.02 -8.99
N ASP A 518 24.88 6.88 -7.68
CA ASP A 518 25.16 5.69 -6.92
C ASP A 518 23.94 4.79 -6.81
N GLY A 519 22.82 5.24 -7.38
CA GLY A 519 21.56 4.56 -7.28
C GLY A 519 20.94 4.70 -5.90
N GLY A 520 20.80 5.91 -5.40
CA GLY A 520 19.87 6.23 -4.32
C GLY A 520 18.55 6.78 -4.89
N PHE A 521 18.63 7.57 -5.95
CA PHE A 521 17.47 8.23 -6.58
C PHE A 521 17.35 7.80 -8.04
N THR A 522 16.13 7.58 -8.52
CA THR A 522 15.88 7.38 -9.96
C THR A 522 15.78 8.70 -10.70
N LEU A 523 16.06 8.68 -12.00
CA LEU A 523 15.83 9.86 -12.85
C LEU A 523 14.37 10.32 -12.75
N GLU A 524 13.40 9.40 -12.82
CA GLU A 524 11.97 9.70 -12.67
C GLU A 524 11.65 10.32 -11.29
N GLN A 525 12.32 9.88 -10.21
CA GLN A 525 12.16 10.46 -8.88
C GLN A 525 12.71 11.89 -8.83
N VAL A 526 13.87 12.15 -9.42
CA VAL A 526 14.47 13.50 -9.46
C VAL A 526 13.69 14.43 -10.40
N GLU A 527 13.25 13.93 -11.55
CA GLU A 527 12.36 14.66 -12.45
C GLU A 527 11.01 14.95 -11.79
N GLY A 528 10.43 13.96 -11.09
CA GLY A 528 9.23 14.10 -10.27
C GLY A 528 9.37 15.15 -9.18
N MET A 529 10.51 15.15 -8.47
CA MET A 529 10.88 16.20 -7.51
C MET A 529 10.86 17.58 -8.17
N LEU A 530 11.38 17.72 -9.40
CA LEU A 530 11.43 19.00 -10.09
C LEU A 530 10.11 19.41 -10.76
N THR A 531 9.24 18.47 -11.14
CA THR A 531 7.94 18.75 -11.78
C THR A 531 6.85 19.07 -10.78
N LEU A 532 6.75 18.36 -9.65
CA LEU A 532 5.80 18.67 -8.57
C LEU A 532 5.96 20.12 -8.08
N ASN A 533 7.20 20.60 -8.12
CA ASN A 533 7.61 21.96 -7.80
C ASN A 533 7.18 23.04 -8.83
N LYS A 534 6.74 22.65 -10.04
CA LYS A 534 6.30 23.57 -11.10
C LYS A 534 4.78 23.73 -11.18
N THR A 535 4.03 22.71 -10.76
CA THR A 535 2.56 22.70 -10.88
C THR A 535 1.87 23.60 -9.85
N GLU A 536 2.48 23.84 -8.68
CA GLU A 536 1.94 24.76 -7.67
C GLU A 536 2.09 26.25 -8.04
N THR A 537 2.82 26.60 -9.10
CA THR A 537 3.05 28.01 -9.49
C THR A 537 1.93 28.61 -10.34
N GLN A 538 0.94 27.80 -10.78
CA GLN A 538 -0.09 28.26 -11.74
C GLN A 538 -1.47 28.57 -11.15
N GLY A 539 -1.68 28.44 -9.83
CA GLY A 539 -2.94 28.82 -9.20
C GLY A 539 -2.84 29.03 -7.69
N GLY A 540 -2.68 30.28 -7.25
CA GLY A 540 -2.83 30.70 -5.85
C GLY A 540 -1.56 30.62 -4.99
N THR A 541 -1.08 31.79 -4.52
CA THR A 541 0.00 31.98 -3.53
C THR A 541 1.29 31.16 -3.77
N ALA A 542 2.00 31.52 -4.84
CA ALA A 542 3.14 30.79 -5.41
C ALA A 542 4.46 30.75 -4.60
N ASP A 543 4.52 31.23 -3.35
CA ASP A 543 5.81 31.39 -2.65
C ASP A 543 6.14 30.34 -1.59
N GLN A 544 5.19 29.48 -1.18
CA GLN A 544 5.38 28.73 0.07
C GLN A 544 5.89 27.30 -0.09
N CYS A 545 5.65 26.57 -1.18
CA CYS A 545 5.92 25.12 -1.17
C CYS A 545 6.99 24.63 -2.17
N SER A 546 7.89 25.50 -2.64
CA SER A 546 8.87 25.11 -3.65
C SER A 546 10.31 24.95 -3.16
N ILE A 547 11.01 23.94 -3.70
CA ILE A 547 12.47 23.83 -3.68
C ILE A 547 13.05 25.19 -4.12
N GLY A 548 14.01 25.73 -3.36
CA GLY A 548 14.60 27.03 -3.62
C GLY A 548 15.09 27.17 -5.07
N PRO A 549 14.97 28.35 -5.71
CA PRO A 549 15.27 28.54 -7.13
C PRO A 549 16.71 28.15 -7.48
N GLU A 550 17.67 28.50 -6.63
CA GLU A 550 19.08 28.13 -6.78
C GLU A 550 19.28 26.61 -6.78
N LEU A 551 18.62 25.92 -5.85
CA LEU A 551 18.68 24.47 -5.75
C LEU A 551 17.99 23.78 -6.94
N ARG A 552 16.88 24.34 -7.41
CA ARG A 552 16.18 23.84 -8.59
C ARG A 552 17.07 23.94 -9.83
N GLU A 553 17.75 25.07 -10.01
CA GLU A 553 18.70 25.25 -11.12
C GLU A 553 19.85 24.25 -11.02
N GLU A 554 20.42 24.07 -9.83
CA GLU A 554 21.53 23.14 -9.62
C GLU A 554 21.14 21.67 -9.87
N LEU A 555 19.95 21.24 -9.39
CA LEU A 555 19.40 19.92 -9.69
C LEU A 555 19.10 19.74 -11.18
N GLN A 556 18.60 20.78 -11.86
CA GLN A 556 18.38 20.75 -13.31
C GLN A 556 19.70 20.67 -14.10
N GLU A 557 20.76 21.35 -13.65
CA GLU A 557 22.08 21.21 -14.26
C GLU A 557 22.64 19.80 -14.09
N GLU A 558 22.54 19.22 -12.89
CA GLU A 558 22.98 17.85 -12.66
C GLU A 558 22.14 16.84 -13.46
N LEU A 559 20.83 17.05 -13.60
CA LEU A 559 20.00 16.25 -14.50
C LEU A 559 20.42 16.35 -15.97
N LYS A 560 20.87 17.52 -16.43
CA LYS A 560 21.40 17.70 -17.80
C LYS A 560 22.75 17.02 -17.99
N ARG A 561 23.56 16.93 -16.94
CA ARG A 561 24.90 16.29 -16.93
C ARG A 561 24.84 14.78 -16.77
N LEU A 562 23.74 14.28 -16.23
CA LEU A 562 23.44 12.85 -16.22
C LEU A 562 23.45 12.32 -17.65
N PRO A 563 24.12 11.17 -17.93
CA PRO A 563 23.97 10.51 -19.20
C PRO A 563 22.51 10.05 -19.29
N LEU A 564 21.66 10.90 -19.85
CA LEU A 564 20.37 10.51 -20.37
C LEU A 564 20.68 9.35 -21.32
N ARG A 565 20.36 8.13 -20.90
CA ARG A 565 20.21 7.02 -21.85
C ARG A 565 19.14 7.52 -22.81
N ARG A 566 19.58 8.15 -23.91
CA ARG A 566 18.71 8.63 -24.96
C ARG A 566 17.81 7.46 -25.29
N LYS A 567 16.50 7.66 -25.21
CA LYS A 567 15.51 6.74 -25.78
C LYS A 567 16.00 6.42 -27.19
N SER A 568 16.52 5.22 -27.40
CA SER A 568 16.71 4.69 -28.74
C SER A 568 15.29 4.55 -29.27
N ILE A 569 14.91 5.47 -30.17
CA ILE A 569 13.67 5.43 -30.93
C ILE A 569 13.61 4.11 -31.70
#